data_AF-A0A955Z867-F1
#
_entry.id   AF-A0A955Z867-F1
#
_cell.length_a   1.000
_cell.length_b   1.000
_cell.length_c   1.000
_cell.angle_alpha   90.00
_cell.angle_beta   90.00
_cell.angle_gamma   90.00
#
_symmetry.space_group_name_H-M   'P 1'
#
loop_
_entity.id
_entity.type
_entity.pdbx_description
1 polymer ?
#
loop_
_entity_poly.entity_id
_entity_poly.type
_entity_poly.pdbx_seq_one_letter_code
_entity_poly.pdbx_strand_id
1 'polypeptide(L)'
;MKTLGLATLLLSASFVVACGGDKKPAKDPASITAAPGGGEADMPPADPEPAAKPADGAAKPAEGAGAAGGMLSVVDMKFEPAKKGKNDKPLEVKADGSVMVGGKLVAKISGDEVKSDGGTTMVTVGVDGSLVGNGIDPGFKFEGDDLVTAAGSKLSVGDDGTVTATKDGKSETLGSFGSGKAKRAALVVMALWLMSKPVTPAAAPANKKK
;
A
#
# COMPACT_ATOMS: atom_id res chain seq x y z
N MET A 1 -13.63 32.04 39.70
CA MET A 1 -14.32 32.68 38.57
C MET A 1 -14.28 31.66 37.42
N LYS A 2 -15.25 30.76 37.21
CA LYS A 2 -16.68 30.86 36.85
C LYS A 2 -16.91 31.36 35.41
N THR A 3 -17.12 30.41 34.48
CA THR A 3 -17.87 30.43 33.19
C THR A 3 -17.54 29.08 32.51
N LEU A 4 -18.40 28.06 32.37
CA LEU A 4 -19.83 27.89 32.06
C LEU A 4 -20.18 28.15 30.58
N GLY A 5 -20.71 27.11 29.91
CA GLY A 5 -21.39 27.13 28.60
C GLY A 5 -20.45 26.82 27.43
N LEU A 6 -20.81 26.06 26.39
CA LEU A 6 -22.13 25.87 25.80
C LEU A 6 -22.13 24.56 24.99
N ALA A 7 -23.12 23.72 25.23
CA ALA A 7 -23.44 22.55 24.42
C ALA A 7 -24.07 23.01 23.09
N THR A 8 -23.62 22.46 21.96
CA THR A 8 -24.33 22.57 20.68
C THR A 8 -24.64 21.17 20.19
N LEU A 9 -25.87 20.77 20.47
CA LEU A 9 -26.58 19.64 19.89
C LEU A 9 -27.14 20.10 18.54
N LEU A 10 -26.62 19.59 17.41
CA LEU A 10 -27.27 19.76 16.11
C LEU A 10 -27.83 18.41 15.65
N LEU A 11 -29.12 18.26 15.90
CA LEU A 11 -29.99 17.24 15.34
C LEU A 11 -30.38 17.70 13.93
N SER A 12 -30.09 16.92 12.90
CA SER A 12 -30.61 17.18 11.54
C SER A 12 -31.06 15.85 10.94
N ALA A 13 -32.38 15.73 10.82
CA ALA A 13 -33.09 14.60 10.25
C ALA A 13 -33.75 15.01 8.92
N SER A 14 -33.98 13.99 8.06
CA SER A 14 -34.81 13.96 6.84
C SER A 14 -34.06 14.38 5.56
N PHE A 15 -34.12 13.67 4.43
CA PHE A 15 -35.29 13.08 3.77
C PHE A 15 -35.00 11.79 2.95
N VAL A 16 -36.07 11.02 2.74
CA VAL A 16 -36.26 9.85 1.86
C VAL A 16 -36.73 10.32 0.47
N VAL A 17 -36.21 9.76 -0.65
CA VAL A 17 -36.82 9.55 -2.00
C VAL A 17 -35.85 8.61 -2.76
N ALA A 18 -36.17 7.34 -3.08
CA ALA A 18 -37.04 6.73 -4.10
C ALA A 18 -36.40 6.54 -5.51
N CYS A 19 -36.92 5.51 -6.22
CA CYS A 19 -36.57 4.95 -7.54
C CYS A 19 -35.34 4.02 -7.58
N GLY A 20 -35.43 2.72 -7.86
CA GLY A 20 -36.37 2.03 -8.75
C GLY A 20 -35.70 1.84 -10.11
N GLY A 21 -35.23 0.63 -10.41
CA GLY A 21 -34.48 0.35 -11.63
C GLY A 21 -34.14 -1.13 -11.81
N ASP A 22 -35.15 -1.91 -12.15
CA ASP A 22 -35.05 -3.24 -12.74
C ASP A 22 -33.98 -3.32 -13.86
N LYS A 23 -33.00 -4.21 -13.72
CA LYS A 23 -32.18 -4.67 -14.85
C LYS A 23 -32.32 -6.19 -15.00
N LYS A 24 -33.18 -6.52 -15.97
CA LYS A 24 -33.37 -7.84 -16.58
C LYS A 24 -32.02 -8.38 -17.12
N PRO A 25 -31.76 -9.69 -17.03
CA PRO A 25 -30.58 -10.31 -17.63
C PRO A 25 -30.69 -10.36 -19.15
N ALA A 26 -29.65 -9.90 -19.85
CA ALA A 26 -29.49 -10.10 -21.27
C ALA A 26 -28.91 -11.50 -21.53
N LYS A 27 -29.55 -12.19 -22.47
CA LYS A 27 -29.23 -13.52 -23.00
C LYS A 27 -27.89 -13.51 -23.74
N ASP A 28 -27.10 -14.56 -23.52
CA ASP A 28 -26.16 -15.09 -24.52
C ASP A 28 -26.87 -15.35 -25.86
N PRO A 29 -26.16 -15.22 -26.98
CA PRO A 29 -25.73 -16.46 -27.61
C PRO A 29 -24.37 -16.39 -28.34
N ALA A 30 -23.85 -17.60 -28.54
CA ALA A 30 -23.04 -18.08 -29.65
C ALA A 30 -21.57 -18.41 -29.31
N SER A 31 -21.39 -19.70 -29.02
CA SER A 31 -20.23 -20.49 -29.40
C SER A 31 -19.65 -20.07 -30.74
N ILE A 32 -18.33 -19.90 -30.78
CA ILE A 32 -17.54 -20.14 -31.99
C ILE A 32 -16.44 -21.12 -31.59
N THR A 33 -16.68 -22.38 -31.92
CA THR A 33 -15.71 -23.47 -31.79
C THR A 33 -14.73 -23.43 -32.96
N ALA A 34 -13.45 -23.30 -32.60
CA ALA A 34 -12.22 -23.73 -33.24
C ALA A 34 -12.20 -24.09 -34.74
N ALA A 35 -11.35 -23.37 -35.48
CA ALA A 35 -10.70 -23.86 -36.69
C ALA A 35 -9.31 -24.45 -36.35
N PRO A 36 -8.95 -25.65 -36.84
CA PRO A 36 -7.58 -26.15 -36.74
C PRO A 36 -6.74 -25.60 -37.90
N GLY A 37 -5.80 -24.70 -37.60
CA GLY A 37 -4.76 -24.25 -38.52
C GLY A 37 -3.45 -25.00 -38.22
N GLY A 38 -3.04 -25.87 -39.12
CA GLY A 38 -1.77 -26.60 -39.03
C GLY A 38 -0.56 -25.68 -39.17
N GLY A 39 0.37 -25.78 -38.22
CA GLY A 39 1.71 -25.22 -38.34
C GLY A 39 2.67 -26.33 -38.76
N GLU A 40 3.10 -26.29 -40.02
CA GLU A 40 4.30 -26.99 -40.47
C GLU A 40 5.54 -26.16 -40.14
N ALA A 41 6.58 -26.89 -39.79
CA ALA A 41 7.87 -26.43 -39.31
C ALA A 41 8.69 -25.73 -40.39
N ASP A 42 9.52 -24.75 -39.99
CA ASP A 42 10.87 -24.61 -40.53
C ASP A 42 11.72 -23.73 -39.59
N MET A 43 12.60 -24.38 -38.81
CA MET A 43 13.64 -23.72 -38.00
C MET A 43 14.94 -23.71 -38.82
N PRO A 44 15.54 -22.55 -39.14
CA PRO A 44 16.96 -22.51 -39.50
C PRO A 44 17.85 -22.57 -38.24
N PRO A 45 19.07 -23.13 -38.37
CA PRO A 45 19.94 -23.51 -37.25
C PRO A 45 20.55 -22.30 -36.51
N ALA A 46 20.84 -22.54 -35.23
CA ALA A 46 21.54 -21.62 -34.34
C ALA A 46 23.02 -21.47 -34.72
N ASP A 47 23.48 -20.22 -34.85
CA ASP A 47 24.90 -19.88 -34.86
C ASP A 47 25.50 -19.92 -33.43
N PRO A 48 26.72 -20.46 -33.25
CA PRO A 48 27.41 -20.41 -31.97
C PRO A 48 28.32 -19.17 -31.84
N GLU A 49 28.19 -18.51 -30.68
CA GLU A 49 29.21 -17.77 -29.90
C GLU A 49 29.82 -16.46 -30.47
N PRO A 50 30.11 -15.45 -29.61
CA PRO A 50 31.16 -15.60 -28.58
C PRO A 50 30.83 -15.03 -27.19
N ALA A 51 31.50 -15.62 -26.19
CA ALA A 51 31.57 -15.15 -24.80
C ALA A 51 31.95 -13.66 -24.68
N ALA A 52 31.06 -12.87 -24.06
CA ALA A 52 31.34 -11.50 -23.64
C ALA A 52 31.42 -11.42 -22.11
N LYS A 53 32.49 -10.76 -21.65
CA LYS A 53 32.86 -10.40 -20.28
C LYS A 53 31.70 -9.89 -19.39
N PRO A 54 31.83 -9.97 -18.06
CA PRO A 54 30.84 -9.42 -17.13
C PRO A 54 30.75 -7.90 -17.30
N ALA A 55 29.58 -7.44 -17.75
CA ALA A 55 29.25 -6.02 -17.73
C ALA A 55 28.76 -5.67 -16.32
N ASP A 56 29.56 -4.86 -15.63
CA ASP A 56 29.17 -4.00 -14.52
C ASP A 56 28.12 -3.01 -15.04
N GLY A 57 26.88 -3.49 -15.14
CA GLY A 57 25.73 -2.74 -15.58
C GLY A 57 24.98 -2.24 -14.37
N ALA A 58 25.33 -1.04 -13.89
CA ALA A 58 24.40 -0.22 -13.13
C ALA A 58 23.12 -0.12 -13.95
N ALA A 59 22.11 -0.90 -13.55
CA ALA A 59 20.80 -0.87 -14.18
C ALA A 59 20.27 0.55 -14.07
N LYS A 60 20.27 1.26 -15.21
CA LYS A 60 19.48 2.47 -15.43
C LYS A 60 18.07 2.17 -14.90
N PRO A 61 17.52 2.96 -13.96
CA PRO A 61 16.17 2.74 -13.47
C PRO A 61 15.25 2.61 -14.68
N ALA A 62 14.53 1.49 -14.77
CA ALA A 62 13.50 1.35 -15.77
C ALA A 62 12.50 2.48 -15.54
N GLU A 63 12.56 3.48 -16.41
CA GLU A 63 11.52 4.47 -16.65
C GLU A 63 10.37 3.75 -17.35
N GLY A 64 9.80 2.80 -16.61
CA GLY A 64 8.65 2.02 -16.98
C GLY A 64 7.50 2.55 -16.14
N ALA A 65 6.75 3.48 -16.72
CA ALA A 65 5.38 3.76 -16.35
C ALA A 65 4.59 2.43 -16.44
N GLY A 66 4.67 1.62 -15.39
CA GLY A 66 3.88 0.41 -15.24
C GLY A 66 2.47 0.84 -14.94
N ALA A 67 1.61 0.76 -15.97
CA ALA A 67 0.16 0.93 -15.98
C ALA A 67 -0.47 1.12 -14.59
N ALA A 68 -0.43 2.38 -14.12
CA ALA A 68 -0.95 2.81 -12.84
C ALA A 68 -2.23 3.60 -13.06
N GLY A 69 -3.28 3.26 -12.33
CA GLY A 69 -4.43 4.14 -12.09
C GLY A 69 -4.08 5.39 -11.29
N GLY A 70 -2.78 5.70 -11.10
CA GLY A 70 -2.30 6.97 -10.54
C GLY A 70 -2.71 7.18 -9.09
N MET A 71 -2.97 6.10 -8.35
CA MET A 71 -3.45 6.18 -6.97
C MET A 71 -2.32 6.52 -6.00
N LEU A 72 -1.08 6.11 -6.29
CA LEU A 72 0.09 6.42 -5.49
C LEU A 72 0.90 7.58 -6.10
N SER A 73 0.75 8.76 -5.51
CA SER A 73 1.71 9.85 -5.72
C SER A 73 2.93 9.63 -4.82
N VAL A 74 4.13 9.79 -5.37
CA VAL A 74 5.39 9.64 -4.62
C VAL A 74 6.08 11.00 -4.53
N VAL A 75 6.58 11.34 -3.34
CA VAL A 75 7.42 12.50 -3.08
C VAL A 75 8.54 12.11 -2.11
N ASP A 76 9.60 12.90 -2.04
CA ASP A 76 10.60 12.77 -0.96
C ASP A 76 9.93 13.01 0.40
N MET A 77 10.05 12.03 1.30
CA MET A 77 9.50 12.10 2.65
C MET A 77 10.29 11.23 3.63
N LYS A 78 10.37 11.66 4.89
CA LYS A 78 11.11 10.97 5.95
C LYS A 78 10.22 10.77 7.15
N PHE A 79 10.13 9.54 7.63
CA PHE A 79 9.34 9.20 8.80
C PHE A 79 10.13 9.47 10.08
N GLU A 80 9.53 10.27 10.95
CA GLU A 80 9.99 10.53 12.30
C GLU A 80 9.04 9.85 13.30
N PRO A 81 9.46 8.75 13.96
CA PRO A 81 8.59 8.03 14.88
C PRO A 81 8.30 8.86 16.14
N ALA A 82 7.05 8.84 16.60
CA ALA A 82 6.59 9.57 17.78
C ALA A 82 7.26 9.05 19.07
N LYS A 83 7.59 7.75 19.10
CA LYS A 83 8.36 7.11 20.18
C LYS A 83 9.63 6.54 19.57
N LYS A 84 10.79 7.06 19.97
CA LYS A 84 12.10 6.55 19.54
C LYS A 84 12.45 5.29 20.34
N GLY A 85 12.29 4.12 19.74
CA GLY A 85 12.85 2.87 20.23
C GLY A 85 14.33 2.72 19.87
N LYS A 86 15.08 1.93 20.65
CA LYS A 86 16.50 1.63 20.38
C LYS A 86 16.75 0.91 19.03
N ASN A 87 15.70 0.39 18.40
CA ASN A 87 15.74 -0.36 17.15
C ASN A 87 14.99 0.34 16.00
N ASP A 88 14.51 1.58 16.18
CA ASP A 88 13.83 2.29 15.10
C ASP A 88 14.86 2.83 14.11
N LYS A 89 14.96 2.12 12.98
CA LYS A 89 15.73 2.57 11.82
C LYS A 89 14.96 3.69 11.11
N PRO A 90 15.63 4.75 10.64
CA PRO A 90 14.97 5.81 9.87
C PRO A 90 14.34 5.21 8.63
N LEU A 91 13.06 5.52 8.40
CA LEU A 91 12.34 5.17 7.18
C LEU A 91 12.27 6.41 6.30
N GLU A 92 12.67 6.27 5.05
CA GLU A 92 12.71 7.35 4.06
C GLU A 92 12.09 6.83 2.77
N VAL A 93 11.29 7.66 2.12
CA VAL A 93 10.81 7.43 0.76
C VAL A 93 11.37 8.56 -0.09
N LYS A 94 12.01 8.20 -1.19
CA LYS A 94 12.57 9.15 -2.13
C LYS A 94 11.58 9.46 -3.24
N ALA A 95 11.76 10.60 -3.91
CA ALA A 95 10.92 11.07 -5.02
C ALA A 95 10.92 10.11 -6.22
N ASP A 96 11.96 9.28 -6.36
CA ASP A 96 12.05 8.23 -7.38
C ASP A 96 11.32 6.92 -6.96
N GLY A 97 10.60 6.92 -5.84
CA GLY A 97 9.89 5.77 -5.30
C GLY A 97 10.74 4.85 -4.44
N SER A 98 12.04 5.10 -4.28
CA SER A 98 12.90 4.24 -3.48
C SER A 98 12.59 4.37 -1.99
N VAL A 99 12.29 3.24 -1.34
CA VAL A 99 12.00 3.15 0.09
C VAL A 99 13.25 2.64 0.81
N MET A 100 13.79 3.45 1.71
CA MET A 100 15.01 3.18 2.45
C MET A 100 14.69 2.97 3.93
N VAL A 101 15.29 1.95 4.55
CA VAL A 101 15.22 1.72 6.00
C VAL A 101 16.64 1.62 6.56
N GLY A 102 17.02 2.57 7.42
CA GLY A 102 18.38 2.63 7.96
C GLY A 102 19.44 2.81 6.89
N GLY A 103 19.11 3.56 5.82
CA GLY A 103 20.01 3.82 4.68
C GLY A 103 20.14 2.68 3.67
N LYS A 104 19.41 1.56 3.84
CA LYS A 104 19.37 0.44 2.89
C LYS A 104 18.08 0.47 2.09
N LEU A 105 18.16 0.25 0.77
CA LEU A 105 16.99 0.05 -0.08
C LEU A 105 16.27 -1.22 0.38
N VAL A 106 14.95 -1.13 0.59
CA VAL A 106 14.12 -2.27 0.99
C VAL A 106 12.99 -2.53 0.01
N ALA A 107 12.51 -1.48 -0.65
CA ALA A 107 11.45 -1.56 -1.62
C ALA A 107 11.52 -0.37 -2.61
N LYS A 108 10.80 -0.48 -3.72
CA LYS A 108 10.60 0.59 -4.69
C LYS A 108 9.13 0.68 -5.06
N ILE A 109 8.57 1.87 -4.94
CA ILE A 109 7.24 2.22 -5.44
C ILE A 109 7.38 2.54 -6.93
N SER A 110 6.57 1.90 -7.75
CA SER A 110 6.55 2.10 -9.20
C SER A 110 5.09 2.04 -9.67
N GLY A 111 4.53 3.21 -9.98
CA GLY A 111 3.10 3.31 -10.25
C GLY A 111 2.30 2.94 -9.00
N ASP A 112 1.34 2.03 -9.15
CA ASP A 112 0.50 1.53 -8.04
C ASP A 112 1.06 0.26 -7.38
N GLU A 113 2.29 -0.12 -7.71
CA GLU A 113 2.95 -1.31 -7.15
C GLU A 113 4.09 -0.92 -6.20
N VAL A 114 4.29 -1.74 -5.17
CA VAL A 114 5.47 -1.72 -4.32
C VAL A 114 6.22 -3.03 -4.50
N LYS A 115 7.45 -2.94 -5.01
CA LYS A 115 8.33 -4.09 -5.24
C LYS A 115 9.40 -4.14 -4.17
N SER A 116 9.79 -5.33 -3.73
CA SER A 116 10.96 -5.50 -2.88
C SER A 116 12.24 -5.20 -3.66
N ASP A 117 13.37 -5.04 -2.97
CA ASP A 117 14.70 -4.90 -3.58
C ASP A 117 15.04 -6.06 -4.55
N GLY A 118 14.50 -7.26 -4.31
CA GLY A 118 14.63 -8.41 -5.20
C GLY A 118 13.70 -8.41 -6.43
N GLY A 119 12.92 -7.34 -6.63
CA GLY A 119 11.99 -7.20 -7.77
C GLY A 119 10.62 -7.86 -7.59
N THR A 120 10.38 -8.57 -6.49
CA THR A 120 9.10 -9.21 -6.20
C THR A 120 8.06 -8.16 -5.82
N THR A 121 6.90 -8.15 -6.48
CA THR A 121 5.76 -7.31 -6.08
C THR A 121 5.24 -7.73 -4.69
N MET A 122 5.35 -6.81 -3.74
CA MET A 122 4.89 -6.99 -2.35
C MET A 122 3.45 -6.54 -2.19
N VAL A 123 3.08 -5.42 -2.83
CA VAL A 123 1.74 -4.83 -2.77
C VAL A 123 1.41 -4.23 -4.12
N THR A 124 0.16 -4.39 -4.55
CA THR A 124 -0.47 -3.69 -5.66
C THR A 124 -1.70 -2.98 -5.12
N VAL A 125 -1.86 -1.70 -5.47
CA VAL A 125 -3.06 -0.92 -5.16
C VAL A 125 -4.02 -1.03 -6.34
N GLY A 126 -5.17 -1.66 -6.11
CA GLY A 126 -6.24 -1.76 -7.08
C GLY A 126 -6.90 -0.40 -7.34
N VAL A 127 -7.53 -0.26 -8.51
CA VAL A 127 -8.29 0.95 -8.91
C VAL A 127 -9.46 1.25 -7.98
N ASP A 128 -9.94 0.25 -7.24
CA ASP A 128 -10.97 0.36 -6.23
C ASP A 128 -10.41 0.73 -4.85
N GLY A 129 -9.11 1.00 -4.74
CA GLY A 129 -8.39 1.31 -3.51
C GLY A 129 -8.02 0.09 -2.67
N SER A 130 -8.30 -1.14 -3.10
CA SER A 130 -7.94 -2.34 -2.35
C SER A 130 -6.44 -2.64 -2.47
N LEU A 131 -5.80 -3.09 -1.38
CA LEU A 131 -4.40 -3.52 -1.40
C LEU A 131 -4.34 -5.04 -1.44
N VAL A 132 -3.58 -5.56 -2.40
CA VAL A 132 -3.38 -7.00 -2.58
C VAL A 132 -1.89 -7.29 -2.75
N GLY A 133 -1.42 -8.44 -2.26
CA GLY A 133 -0.04 -8.88 -2.46
C GLY A 133 0.51 -9.66 -1.27
N ASN A 134 1.74 -10.16 -1.42
CA ASN A 134 2.37 -11.03 -0.43
C ASN A 134 2.96 -10.28 0.78
N GLY A 135 3.09 -8.96 0.68
CA GLY A 135 3.63 -8.12 1.75
C GLY A 135 2.57 -7.52 2.68
N ILE A 136 1.29 -7.81 2.45
CA ILE A 136 0.18 -7.26 3.22
C ILE A 136 -0.87 -8.32 3.53
N ASP A 137 -1.44 -8.26 4.74
CA ASP A 137 -2.58 -9.12 5.05
C ASP A 137 -3.76 -8.79 4.12
N PRO A 138 -4.63 -9.77 3.81
CA PRO A 138 -5.80 -9.52 3.00
C PRO A 138 -6.79 -8.57 3.70
N GLY A 139 -7.49 -7.76 2.90
CA GLY A 139 -8.57 -6.89 3.39
C GLY A 139 -8.15 -5.47 3.79
N PHE A 140 -6.93 -5.05 3.43
CA PHE A 140 -6.56 -3.64 3.46
C PHE A 140 -7.18 -2.90 2.27
N LYS A 141 -7.78 -1.74 2.52
CA LYS A 141 -8.42 -0.91 1.49
C LYS A 141 -8.36 0.56 1.85
N PHE A 142 -8.20 1.42 0.85
CA PHE A 142 -8.35 2.85 1.01
C PHE A 142 -9.83 3.28 1.10
N GLU A 143 -10.15 4.04 2.14
CA GLU A 143 -11.38 4.80 2.28
C GLU A 143 -11.01 6.29 2.25
N GLY A 144 -11.11 6.90 1.07
CA GLY A 144 -10.60 8.25 0.85
C GLY A 144 -9.07 8.29 0.91
N ASP A 145 -8.53 8.98 1.92
CA ASP A 145 -7.09 9.05 2.21
C ASP A 145 -6.66 8.10 3.34
N ASP A 146 -7.60 7.37 3.93
CA ASP A 146 -7.33 6.49 5.07
C ASP A 146 -7.20 5.04 4.62
N LEU A 147 -6.34 4.28 5.29
CA LEU A 147 -6.15 2.85 5.03
C LEU A 147 -6.85 2.04 6.12
N VAL A 148 -7.87 1.30 5.75
CA VAL A 148 -8.71 0.51 6.66
C VAL A 148 -8.47 -0.98 6.43
N THR A 149 -8.47 -1.74 7.52
CA THR A 149 -8.35 -3.20 7.52
C THR A 149 -9.71 -3.87 7.69
N ALA A 150 -9.84 -5.12 7.24
CA ALA A 150 -11.03 -5.94 7.49
C ALA A 150 -11.38 -6.10 8.98
N ALA A 151 -10.38 -5.97 9.87
CA ALA A 151 -10.58 -6.00 11.32
C ALA A 151 -11.07 -4.66 11.92
N GLY A 152 -11.31 -3.64 11.09
CA GLY A 152 -11.74 -2.31 11.53
C GLY A 152 -10.63 -1.44 12.11
N SER A 153 -9.36 -1.87 12.05
CA SER A 153 -8.22 -0.99 12.32
C SER A 153 -8.01 -0.02 11.16
N LYS A 154 -7.63 1.21 11.45
CA LYS A 154 -7.49 2.31 10.49
C LYS A 154 -6.15 3.00 10.66
N LEU A 155 -5.44 3.27 9.57
CA LEU A 155 -4.28 4.15 9.52
C LEU A 155 -4.65 5.42 8.75
N SER A 156 -4.21 6.56 9.28
CA SER A 156 -4.51 7.88 8.72
C SER A 156 -3.26 8.75 8.70
N VAL A 157 -3.14 9.59 7.67
CA VAL A 157 -2.10 10.62 7.56
C VAL A 157 -2.77 12.00 7.54
N GLY A 158 -2.48 12.82 8.55
CA GLY A 158 -2.92 14.20 8.63
C GLY A 158 -2.30 15.07 7.52
N ASP A 159 -2.84 16.26 7.30
CA ASP A 159 -2.30 17.22 6.33
C ASP A 159 -0.89 17.73 6.72
N ASP A 160 -0.56 17.63 8.00
CA ASP A 160 0.76 17.87 8.57
C ASP A 160 1.74 16.68 8.39
N GLY A 161 1.27 15.58 7.81
CA GLY A 161 2.05 14.34 7.66
C GLY A 161 2.04 13.45 8.89
N THR A 162 1.29 13.80 9.94
CA THR A 162 1.20 12.99 11.16
C THR A 162 0.47 11.68 10.87
N VAL A 163 1.12 10.56 11.19
CA VAL A 163 0.58 9.21 11.02
C VAL A 163 -0.06 8.75 12.32
N THR A 164 -1.31 8.36 12.24
CA THR A 164 -2.07 7.78 13.36
C THR A 164 -2.57 6.39 12.99
N ALA A 165 -2.57 5.50 13.98
CA ALA A 165 -3.21 4.19 13.88
C ALA A 165 -4.35 4.13 14.90
N THR A 166 -5.51 3.67 14.46
CA THR A 166 -6.68 3.45 15.28
C THR A 166 -7.01 1.97 15.31
N LYS A 167 -7.11 1.41 16.51
CA LYS A 167 -7.46 0.00 16.74
C LYS A 167 -8.40 -0.09 17.93
N ASP A 168 -9.50 -0.81 17.78
CA ASP A 168 -10.51 -0.97 18.83
C ASP A 168 -11.02 0.37 19.40
N GLY A 169 -11.19 1.37 18.53
CA GLY A 169 -11.60 2.74 18.89
C GLY A 169 -10.54 3.58 19.62
N LYS A 170 -9.32 3.05 19.81
CA LYS A 170 -8.19 3.78 20.40
C LYS A 170 -7.24 4.24 19.31
N SER A 171 -6.97 5.54 19.26
CA SER A 171 -6.02 6.13 18.34
C SER A 171 -4.67 6.36 19.03
N GLU A 172 -3.59 6.00 18.35
CA GLU A 172 -2.23 6.30 18.73
C GLU A 172 -1.47 6.97 17.59
N THR A 173 -0.65 7.97 17.92
CA THR A 173 0.27 8.58 16.96
C THR A 173 1.51 7.72 16.81
N LEU A 174 1.79 7.29 15.57
CA LEU A 174 2.97 6.50 15.24
C LEU A 174 4.18 7.38 14.96
N GLY A 175 3.97 8.56 14.38
CA GLY A 175 5.04 9.47 13.94
C GLY A 175 4.54 10.49 12.93
N SER A 176 5.46 11.08 12.17
CA SER A 176 5.13 12.02 11.09
C SER A 176 6.07 11.88 9.91
N PHE A 177 5.58 12.13 8.69
CA PHE A 177 6.39 12.27 7.48
C PHE A 177 6.83 13.73 7.20
N GLY A 178 6.48 14.67 8.08
CA GLY A 178 6.79 16.10 7.97
C GLY A 178 5.99 16.84 6.88
N SER A 179 5.31 16.12 5.99
CA SER A 179 4.35 16.68 5.03
C SER A 179 3.19 15.73 4.81
N GLY A 180 1.96 16.24 4.70
CA GLY A 180 0.78 15.47 4.31
C GLY A 180 0.65 15.25 2.80
N LYS A 181 1.75 15.39 2.05
CA LYS A 181 1.80 15.07 0.61
C LYS A 181 1.97 13.56 0.46
N ALA A 182 1.46 12.98 -0.62
CA ALA A 182 1.59 11.53 -0.90
C ALA A 182 1.03 10.61 0.20
N LYS A 183 -0.08 11.00 0.86
CA LYS A 183 -0.69 10.27 2.00
C LYS A 183 -0.85 8.77 1.75
N ARG A 184 -1.33 8.39 0.57
CA ARG A 184 -1.53 6.98 0.21
C ARG A 184 -0.22 6.21 0.13
N ALA A 185 0.80 6.76 -0.52
CA ALA A 185 2.13 6.12 -0.56
C ALA A 185 2.72 5.99 0.85
N ALA A 186 2.58 7.02 1.68
CA ALA A 186 2.98 6.98 3.09
C ALA A 186 2.29 5.86 3.87
N LEU A 187 0.97 5.67 3.66
CA LEU A 187 0.20 4.61 4.30
C LEU A 187 0.59 3.21 3.83
N VAL A 188 0.79 3.01 2.52
CA VAL A 188 1.23 1.70 2.00
C VAL A 188 2.60 1.32 2.57
N VAL A 189 3.55 2.24 2.53
CA VAL A 189 4.90 2.00 3.07
C VAL A 189 4.83 1.74 4.58
N MET A 190 3.97 2.45 5.30
CA MET A 190 3.83 2.28 6.75
C MET A 190 3.15 0.96 7.12
N ALA A 191 2.12 0.54 6.39
CA ALA A 191 1.53 -0.78 6.55
C ALA A 191 2.58 -1.88 6.36
N LEU A 192 3.35 -1.81 5.26
CA LEU A 192 4.46 -2.74 4.98
C LEU A 192 5.51 -2.77 6.09
N TRP A 193 5.92 -1.59 6.58
CA TRP A 193 6.92 -1.49 7.64
C TRP A 193 6.42 -2.08 8.97
N LEU A 194 5.16 -1.83 9.34
CA LEU A 194 4.56 -2.37 10.57
C LEU A 194 4.43 -3.90 10.52
N MET A 195 4.07 -4.47 9.37
CA MET A 195 3.97 -5.93 9.20
C MET A 195 5.34 -6.60 9.09
N SER A 196 6.37 -5.87 8.63
CA SER A 196 7.75 -6.38 8.56
C SER A 196 8.46 -6.41 9.92
N LYS A 197 7.92 -5.72 10.94
CA LYS A 197 8.45 -5.86 12.31
C LYS A 197 8.01 -7.22 12.85
N PRO A 198 8.92 -8.07 13.36
CA PRO A 198 8.50 -9.23 14.12
C PRO A 198 7.66 -8.72 15.29
N VAL A 199 6.38 -9.10 15.30
CA VAL A 199 5.49 -8.86 16.43
C VAL A 199 6.22 -9.44 17.64
N THR A 200 6.77 -8.57 18.49
CA THR A 200 7.35 -9.03 19.75
C THR A 200 6.14 -9.59 20.50
N PRO A 201 6.05 -10.91 20.76
CA PRO A 201 4.91 -11.45 21.46
C PRO A 201 4.78 -10.68 22.76
N ALA A 202 3.59 -10.15 23.02
CA ALA A 202 3.28 -9.49 24.27
C ALA A 202 3.80 -10.37 25.40
N ALA A 203 4.69 -9.81 26.23
CA ALA A 203 5.31 -10.54 27.33
C ALA A 203 4.22 -11.30 28.08
N ALA A 204 4.34 -12.63 28.12
CA ALA A 204 3.37 -13.50 28.76
C ALA A 204 3.08 -12.98 30.17
N PRO A 205 1.80 -12.92 30.60
CA PRO A 205 1.48 -12.44 31.93
C PRO A 205 2.23 -13.29 32.96
N ALA A 206 3.06 -12.61 33.76
CA ALA A 206 3.84 -13.22 34.83
C ALA A 206 2.87 -13.95 35.78
N ASN A 207 2.87 -15.27 35.67
CA ASN A 207 2.06 -16.14 36.49
C ASN A 207 2.60 -16.07 37.92
N LYS A 208 1.99 -15.24 38.77
CA LYS A 208 2.28 -15.20 40.21
C LYS A 208 1.81 -16.52 40.82
N LYS A 209 2.74 -17.47 40.99
CA LYS A 209 2.54 -18.60 41.90
C LYS A 209 2.35 -18.04 43.31
N LYS A 210 1.21 -18.36 43.92
CA LYS A 210 1.01 -18.36 45.37
C LYS A 210 1.65 -19.59 45.97
#